data_AF-F7VZI8-F1
#
_entry.id   AF-F7VZI8-F1
#
_cell.length_a   1.000
_cell.length_b   1.000
_cell.length_c   1.000
_cell.angle_alpha   90.00
_cell.angle_beta   90.00
_cell.angle_gamma   90.00
#
_symmetry.space_group_name_H-M   'P 1'
#
loop_
_entity.id
_entity.type
_entity.pdbx_description
1 polymer ?
#
loop_
_entity_poly.entity_id
_entity_poly.type
_entity_poly.pdbx_seq_one_letter_code
_entity_poly.pdbx_strand_id
1 'polypeptide(L)'
;MANVLAATYPQLISAVSVYSGVPAGCFMSSSGGVANWNNSCSGGNSRATAQRWGDVTREMFPEYDYQDDEEGKRRPRPRMQIWHGSSDGTVSPNNYGEQVKQWTNVLGVPGVEGGGMVNGAPKGNVERKDYPAKGYTASEYTDKEGVVWVEGIWAQGVGHSVPANLSASEAWAEEMMAEEMMAEEMMAEEMMAEEMMAEEMMAEEMNGGR
;
A
#
# COMPACT_ATOMS: atom_id res chain seq x y z
N MET A 1 15.54 0.97 0.85
CA MET A 1 15.18 2.38 1.10
C MET A 1 13.72 2.71 0.82
N ALA A 2 13.09 2.17 -0.23
CA ALA A 2 11.70 2.45 -0.61
C ALA A 2 10.69 2.48 0.56
N ASN A 3 10.65 1.46 1.42
CA ASN A 3 9.79 1.45 2.61
C ASN A 3 10.04 2.63 3.58
N VAL A 4 11.30 3.05 3.75
CA VAL A 4 11.64 4.18 4.62
C VAL A 4 11.14 5.49 4.02
N LEU A 5 11.30 5.69 2.71
CA LEU A 5 10.78 6.88 2.04
C LEU A 5 9.24 6.95 2.12
N ALA A 6 8.56 5.83 1.93
CA ALA A 6 7.11 5.74 2.11
C ALA A 6 6.67 6.03 3.56
N ALA A 7 7.52 5.76 4.55
CA ALA A 7 7.24 6.03 5.95
C ALA A 7 7.52 7.49 6.35
N THR A 8 8.60 8.08 5.85
CA THR A 8 9.08 9.42 6.29
C THR A 8 8.64 10.57 5.39
N TYR A 9 8.34 10.30 4.11
CA TYR A 9 7.87 11.29 3.13
C TYR A 9 6.62 10.81 2.36
N PRO A 10 5.58 10.32 3.05
CA PRO A 10 4.38 9.78 2.43
C PRO A 10 3.64 10.78 1.54
N GLN A 11 3.71 12.08 1.85
CA GLN A 11 3.05 13.14 1.09
C GLN A 11 3.63 13.38 -0.32
N LEU A 12 4.82 12.82 -0.62
CA LEU A 12 5.52 13.01 -1.89
C LEU A 12 5.32 11.86 -2.87
N ILE A 13 4.67 10.76 -2.45
CA ILE A 13 4.70 9.49 -3.18
C ILE A 13 3.30 8.89 -3.19
N SER A 14 2.75 8.61 -4.37
CA SER A 14 1.43 7.97 -4.48
C SER A 14 1.50 6.45 -4.37
N ALA A 15 2.54 5.83 -4.95
CA ALA A 15 2.73 4.39 -4.97
C ALA A 15 4.22 4.02 -4.94
N VAL A 16 4.53 2.84 -4.38
CA VAL A 16 5.89 2.32 -4.24
C VAL A 16 5.93 0.83 -4.55
N SER A 17 6.89 0.43 -5.39
CA SER A 17 7.27 -0.97 -5.60
C SER A 17 8.61 -1.28 -4.92
N VAL A 18 8.64 -2.27 -4.04
CA VAL A 18 9.81 -2.69 -3.27
C VAL A 18 10.26 -4.08 -3.71
N TYR A 19 11.51 -4.22 -4.12
CA TYR A 19 12.09 -5.50 -4.55
C TYR A 19 13.07 -6.05 -3.51
N SER A 20 12.75 -7.22 -2.94
CA SER A 20 13.55 -7.95 -1.95
C SER A 20 13.97 -7.10 -0.74
N GLY A 21 13.01 -6.35 -0.18
CA GLY A 21 13.25 -5.40 0.91
C GLY A 21 13.11 -5.96 2.32
N VAL A 22 13.11 -5.04 3.29
CA VAL A 22 12.79 -5.29 4.71
C VAL A 22 11.81 -4.21 5.19
N PRO A 23 11.05 -4.44 6.28
CA PRO A 23 10.17 -3.42 6.84
C PRO A 23 10.90 -2.11 7.13
N ALA A 24 10.20 -0.98 7.02
CA ALA A 24 10.69 0.29 7.53
C ALA A 24 11.04 0.15 9.01
N GLY A 25 12.26 0.57 9.39
CA GLY A 25 12.76 0.47 10.76
C GLY A 25 13.39 -0.88 11.12
N CYS A 26 13.27 -1.91 10.29
CA CYS A 26 13.87 -3.21 10.57
C CYS A 26 15.40 -3.14 10.65
N PHE A 27 16.03 -2.28 9.84
CA PHE A 27 17.49 -2.01 9.89
C PHE A 27 17.89 -0.95 10.93
N MET A 28 17.04 -0.61 11.90
CA MET A 28 17.40 0.32 12.97
C MET A 28 18.72 -0.11 13.63
N SER A 29 19.63 0.85 13.77
CA SER A 29 20.90 0.66 14.47
C SER A 29 20.73 0.99 15.95
N SER A 30 20.97 0.01 16.83
CA SER A 30 20.93 0.21 18.28
C SER A 30 22.03 1.15 18.80
N SER A 31 23.14 1.28 18.06
CA SER A 31 24.23 2.21 18.36
C SER A 31 24.06 3.59 17.72
N GLY A 32 22.98 3.82 16.97
CA GLY A 32 22.74 5.08 16.25
C GLY A 32 23.65 5.30 15.03
N GLY A 33 24.34 4.27 14.55
CA GLY A 33 25.22 4.41 13.38
C GLY A 33 24.47 4.47 12.05
N VAL A 34 25.09 5.11 11.07
CA VAL A 34 24.54 5.36 9.73
C VAL A 34 24.89 4.20 8.79
N ALA A 35 23.95 3.83 7.90
CA ALA A 35 24.14 2.76 6.91
C ALA A 35 24.58 1.40 7.51
N ASN A 36 24.16 1.11 8.74
CA ASN A 36 24.53 -0.10 9.44
C ASN A 36 23.70 -1.31 8.99
N TRP A 37 24.40 -2.42 8.77
CA TRP A 37 23.77 -3.71 8.51
C TRP A 37 23.21 -4.32 9.81
N ASN A 38 21.94 -4.72 9.79
CA ASN A 38 21.31 -5.40 10.92
C ASN A 38 21.08 -6.89 10.60
N ASN A 39 21.94 -7.75 11.14
CA ASN A 39 21.89 -9.20 10.92
C ASN A 39 20.60 -9.87 11.43
N SER A 40 19.98 -9.32 12.49
CA SER A 40 18.71 -9.84 12.98
C SER A 40 17.61 -9.61 11.96
N CYS A 41 17.58 -8.42 11.37
CA CYS A 41 16.62 -8.10 10.32
C CYS A 41 16.91 -8.85 9.02
N SER A 42 18.14 -8.78 8.49
CA SER A 42 18.47 -9.45 7.23
C SER A 42 18.28 -10.97 7.32
N GLY A 43 18.55 -11.57 8.49
CA GLY A 43 18.30 -12.98 8.75
C GLY A 43 16.83 -13.37 8.96
N GLY A 44 15.89 -12.40 8.98
CA GLY A 44 14.46 -12.66 9.15
C GLY A 44 14.05 -13.01 10.59
N ASN A 45 14.86 -12.58 11.56
CA ASN A 45 14.64 -12.80 13.00
C ASN A 45 13.96 -11.59 13.67
N SER A 46 13.99 -10.42 13.04
CA SER A 46 13.20 -9.27 13.47
C SER A 46 11.74 -9.46 13.07
N ARG A 47 10.96 -10.08 13.97
CA ARG A 47 9.53 -10.37 13.76
C ARG A 47 8.68 -9.61 14.76
N ALA A 48 7.60 -9.02 14.31
CA ALA A 48 6.67 -8.30 15.18
C ALA A 48 5.21 -8.50 14.75
N THR A 49 4.29 -8.01 15.58
CA THR A 49 2.88 -7.91 15.22
C THR A 49 2.70 -6.83 14.15
N ALA A 50 1.62 -6.94 13.37
CA ALA A 50 1.24 -5.91 12.39
C ALA A 50 1.08 -4.54 13.07
N GLN A 51 0.47 -4.51 14.26
CA GLN A 51 0.34 -3.29 15.07
C GLN A 51 1.69 -2.67 15.40
N ARG A 52 2.65 -3.46 15.92
CA ARG A 52 3.97 -2.94 16.29
C ARG A 52 4.72 -2.40 15.08
N TRP A 53 4.65 -3.10 13.94
CA TRP A 53 5.27 -2.59 12.71
C TRP A 53 4.63 -1.30 12.21
N GLY A 54 3.30 -1.19 12.32
CA GLY A 54 2.62 0.03 11.95
C GLY A 54 2.90 1.20 12.89
N ASP A 55 3.06 0.94 14.19
CA ASP A 55 3.48 1.96 15.16
C ASP A 55 4.87 2.49 14.79
N VAL A 56 5.83 1.62 14.46
CA VAL A 56 7.15 2.04 13.98
C VAL A 56 7.04 2.95 12.75
N THR A 57 6.19 2.62 11.77
CA THR A 57 5.99 3.46 10.58
C THR A 57 5.36 4.80 10.92
N ARG A 58 4.35 4.85 11.80
CA ARG A 58 3.72 6.10 12.24
C ARG A 58 4.69 6.98 13.03
N GLU A 59 5.52 6.37 13.87
CA GLU A 59 6.57 7.07 14.64
C GLU A 59 7.66 7.70 13.75
N MET A 60 7.85 7.22 12.52
CA MET A 60 8.80 7.82 11.57
C MET A 60 8.35 9.17 11.00
N PHE A 61 7.05 9.45 11.02
CA PHE A 61 6.52 10.76 10.71
C PHE A 61 5.21 11.00 11.48
N PRO A 62 5.29 11.36 12.78
CA PRO A 62 4.13 11.40 13.68
C PRO A 62 3.09 12.45 13.33
N GLU A 63 3.53 13.56 12.71
CA GLU A 63 2.66 14.67 12.28
C GLU A 63 1.83 14.31 11.03
N TYR A 64 2.22 13.24 10.34
CA TYR A 64 1.42 12.63 9.28
C TYR A 64 0.44 11.63 9.90
N ASP A 65 -0.55 12.19 10.59
CA ASP A 65 -1.87 11.57 10.63
C ASP A 65 -2.45 11.67 9.22
N TYR A 66 -3.39 10.80 8.85
CA TYR A 66 -4.01 10.82 7.53
C TYR A 66 -4.56 12.23 7.25
N GLN A 67 -3.79 13.06 6.55
CA GLN A 67 -4.15 14.45 6.39
C GLN A 67 -5.22 14.50 5.32
N ASP A 68 -6.36 15.07 5.68
CA ASP A 68 -7.31 15.53 4.69
C ASP A 68 -6.61 16.60 3.83
N ASP A 69 -6.74 16.51 2.51
CA ASP A 69 -6.32 17.59 1.62
C ASP A 69 -7.19 18.85 1.81
N GLU A 70 -6.94 19.90 1.01
CA GLU A 70 -7.70 21.15 1.11
C GLU A 70 -9.20 20.92 0.88
N GLU A 71 -9.54 19.80 0.24
CA GLU A 71 -10.89 19.33 -0.09
C GLU A 71 -11.49 18.37 0.96
N GLY A 72 -10.78 18.04 2.05
CA GLY A 72 -11.30 17.11 3.06
C GLY A 72 -11.05 15.63 2.74
N LYS A 73 -10.27 15.32 1.70
CA LYS A 73 -10.00 13.96 1.24
C LYS A 73 -8.77 13.40 1.94
N ARG A 74 -8.98 12.35 2.71
CA ARG A 74 -7.94 11.61 3.43
C ARG A 74 -6.81 11.22 2.47
N ARG A 75 -5.58 11.75 2.63
CA ARG A 75 -4.39 11.30 1.88
C ARG A 75 -3.72 10.14 2.62
N PRO A 76 -3.94 8.89 2.20
CA PRO A 76 -3.25 7.76 2.81
C PRO A 76 -1.75 7.83 2.50
N ARG A 77 -0.98 7.03 3.24
CA ARG A 77 0.41 6.74 2.88
C ARG A 77 0.43 6.03 1.50
N PRO A 78 1.58 5.98 0.82
CA PRO A 78 1.65 5.45 -0.54
C PRO A 78 1.15 4.01 -0.61
N ARG A 79 0.54 3.64 -1.74
CA ARG A 79 0.24 2.23 -2.06
C ARG A 79 1.51 1.40 -2.16
N MET A 80 1.49 0.20 -1.61
CA MET A 80 2.69 -0.63 -1.47
C MET A 80 2.61 -1.92 -2.27
N GLN A 81 3.50 -2.07 -3.26
CA GLN A 81 3.74 -3.33 -3.96
C GLN A 81 5.05 -3.96 -3.44
N ILE A 82 4.99 -5.15 -2.87
CA ILE A 82 6.08 -5.78 -2.12
C ILE A 82 6.47 -7.09 -2.81
N TRP A 83 7.65 -7.11 -3.42
CA TRP A 83 8.19 -8.29 -4.10
C TRP A 83 9.25 -8.97 -3.25
N HIS A 84 9.17 -10.30 -3.11
CA HIS A 84 10.23 -11.05 -2.44
C HIS A 84 10.41 -12.44 -3.04
N GLY A 85 11.66 -12.87 -3.13
CA GLY A 85 12.04 -14.19 -3.63
C GLY A 85 12.03 -15.24 -2.53
N SER A 86 11.47 -16.43 -2.79
CA SER A 86 11.42 -17.50 -1.79
C SER A 86 12.78 -18.11 -1.45
N SER A 87 13.79 -17.87 -2.29
CA SER A 87 15.15 -18.40 -2.17
C SER A 87 16.17 -17.30 -1.90
N ASP A 88 15.72 -16.14 -1.41
CA ASP A 88 16.58 -15.00 -1.11
C ASP A 88 17.55 -15.33 0.05
N GLY A 89 18.84 -15.46 -0.29
CA GLY A 89 19.90 -15.78 0.66
C GLY A 89 20.56 -14.57 1.32
N THR A 90 20.20 -13.34 0.91
CA THR A 90 20.82 -12.10 1.44
C THR A 90 19.88 -11.41 2.42
N VAL A 91 18.60 -11.30 2.04
CA VAL A 91 17.52 -10.78 2.88
C VAL A 91 16.47 -11.87 2.98
N SER A 92 16.41 -12.51 4.15
CA SER A 92 15.58 -13.69 4.40
C SER A 92 14.15 -13.50 3.87
N PRO A 93 13.56 -14.52 3.23
CA PRO A 93 12.19 -14.46 2.72
C PRO A 93 11.14 -14.20 3.81
N ASN A 94 11.48 -14.43 5.08
CA ASN A 94 10.63 -14.06 6.22
C ASN A 94 10.28 -12.56 6.24
N ASN A 95 11.15 -11.71 5.70
CA ASN A 95 10.92 -10.26 5.63
C ASN A 95 9.77 -9.88 4.70
N TYR A 96 9.36 -10.74 3.77
CA TYR A 96 8.13 -10.55 2.98
C TYR A 96 6.92 -10.40 3.90
N GLY A 97 6.72 -11.38 4.79
CA GLY A 97 5.63 -11.40 5.74
C GLY A 97 5.62 -10.19 6.67
N GLU A 98 6.78 -9.78 7.16
CA GLU A 98 6.92 -8.62 8.03
C GLU A 98 6.60 -7.30 7.31
N GLN A 99 6.98 -7.17 6.03
CA GLN A 99 6.62 -5.99 5.22
C GLN A 99 5.11 -5.92 4.98
N VAL A 100 4.49 -7.04 4.60
CA VAL A 100 3.05 -7.08 4.38
C VAL A 100 2.31 -6.75 5.68
N LYS A 101 2.69 -7.33 6.82
CA LYS A 101 2.14 -6.98 8.14
C LYS A 101 2.25 -5.48 8.43
N GLN A 102 3.40 -4.88 8.16
CA GLN A 102 3.61 -3.45 8.37
C GLN A 102 2.61 -2.62 7.57
N TRP A 103 2.58 -2.82 6.25
CA TRP A 103 1.82 -1.94 5.37
C TRP A 103 0.32 -2.18 5.42
N THR A 104 -0.12 -3.43 5.60
CA THR A 104 -1.55 -3.73 5.83
C THR A 104 -2.08 -3.07 7.10
N ASN A 105 -1.31 -3.02 8.19
CA ASN A 105 -1.73 -2.28 9.38
C ASN A 105 -1.72 -0.76 9.18
N VAL A 106 -0.67 -0.24 8.55
CA VAL A 106 -0.51 1.21 8.35
C VAL A 106 -1.57 1.79 7.42
N LEU A 107 -1.98 1.04 6.41
CA LEU A 107 -2.99 1.46 5.44
C LEU A 107 -4.40 1.04 5.81
N GLY A 108 -4.58 0.30 6.92
CA GLY A 108 -5.90 -0.10 7.41
C GLY A 108 -6.58 -1.16 6.54
N VAL A 109 -5.81 -1.94 5.76
CA VAL A 109 -6.31 -3.01 4.91
C VAL A 109 -5.92 -4.38 5.48
N PRO A 110 -6.68 -4.91 6.45
CA PRO A 110 -6.39 -6.25 6.95
C PRO A 110 -6.57 -7.26 5.81
N GLY A 111 -5.73 -8.29 5.79
CA GLY A 111 -6.01 -9.47 4.97
C GLY A 111 -7.33 -10.15 5.37
N VAL A 112 -7.62 -11.30 4.76
CA VAL A 112 -8.84 -12.07 5.07
C VAL A 112 -8.90 -12.37 6.56
N GLU A 113 -9.94 -11.86 7.22
CA GLU A 113 -10.16 -12.05 8.65
C GLU A 113 -10.25 -13.56 8.97
N GLY A 114 -9.43 -14.03 9.92
CA GLY A 114 -9.32 -15.45 10.25
C GLY A 114 -8.67 -16.33 9.16
N GLY A 115 -8.26 -15.75 8.01
CA GLY A 115 -7.74 -16.46 6.83
C GLY A 115 -6.33 -17.05 6.97
N GLY A 116 -5.68 -16.84 8.12
CA GLY A 116 -4.35 -17.36 8.43
C GLY A 116 -3.22 -16.59 7.75
N MET A 117 -2.02 -17.21 7.73
CA MET A 117 -0.81 -16.62 7.17
C MET A 117 -0.29 -17.45 5.98
N VAL A 118 0.08 -16.80 4.89
CA VAL A 118 0.75 -17.40 3.72
C VAL A 118 2.13 -16.78 3.59
N ASN A 119 3.19 -17.60 3.57
CA ASN A 119 4.58 -17.13 3.52
C ASN A 119 4.93 -16.09 4.60
N GLY A 120 4.33 -16.21 5.79
CA GLY A 120 4.53 -15.29 6.91
C GLY A 120 3.79 -13.96 6.80
N ALA A 121 3.03 -13.73 5.73
CA ALA A 121 2.10 -12.60 5.54
C ALA A 121 0.66 -13.02 5.87
N PRO A 122 -0.24 -12.12 6.31
CA PRO A 122 -1.67 -12.41 6.35
C PRO A 122 -2.15 -12.89 4.98
N LYS A 123 -3.18 -13.75 4.91
CA LYS A 123 -3.74 -14.12 3.61
C LYS A 123 -4.42 -12.91 2.95
N GLY A 124 -4.09 -12.61 1.69
CA GLY A 124 -4.72 -11.52 0.92
C GLY A 124 -6.20 -11.78 0.63
N ASN A 125 -6.95 -10.70 0.39
CA ASN A 125 -8.36 -10.72 -0.01
C ASN A 125 -8.54 -11.43 -1.36
N VAL A 126 -7.60 -11.22 -2.27
CA VAL A 126 -7.53 -11.86 -3.60
C VAL A 126 -6.15 -12.47 -3.80
N GLU A 127 -6.09 -13.64 -4.44
CA GLU A 127 -4.84 -14.29 -4.83
C GLU A 127 -4.80 -14.54 -6.35
N ARG A 128 -3.75 -14.05 -7.01
CA ARG A 128 -3.49 -14.27 -8.43
C ARG A 128 -2.27 -15.16 -8.60
N LYS A 129 -2.49 -16.37 -9.10
CA LYS A 129 -1.40 -17.32 -9.41
C LYS A 129 -0.80 -17.04 -10.78
N ASP A 130 0.49 -17.35 -10.91
CA ASP A 130 1.28 -17.14 -12.13
C ASP A 130 1.22 -15.68 -12.64
N TYR A 131 1.08 -14.74 -11.72
CA TYR A 131 1.06 -13.31 -11.98
C TYR A 131 2.17 -12.60 -11.20
N PRO A 132 2.92 -11.67 -11.82
CA PRO A 132 2.84 -11.28 -13.25
C PRO A 132 3.63 -12.21 -14.18
N ALA A 133 4.22 -13.28 -13.64
CA ALA A 133 4.91 -14.31 -14.39
C ALA A 133 4.68 -15.68 -13.76
N LYS A 134 4.94 -16.74 -14.53
CA LYS A 134 4.85 -18.12 -14.04
C LYS A 134 5.73 -18.33 -12.79
N GLY A 135 5.16 -18.97 -11.77
CA GLY A 135 5.83 -19.20 -10.48
C GLY A 135 5.77 -18.02 -9.51
N TYR A 136 5.06 -16.95 -9.87
CA TYR A 136 4.78 -15.83 -8.97
C TYR A 136 3.35 -15.96 -8.44
N THR A 137 3.11 -15.48 -7.23
CA THR A 137 1.77 -15.36 -6.66
C THR A 137 1.61 -13.96 -6.08
N ALA A 138 0.63 -13.22 -6.59
CA ALA A 138 0.24 -11.94 -6.03
C ALA A 138 -0.91 -12.14 -5.02
N SER A 139 -0.82 -11.44 -3.90
CA SER A 139 -1.84 -11.35 -2.86
C SER A 139 -2.21 -9.89 -2.70
N GLU A 140 -3.47 -9.56 -2.90
CA GLU A 140 -4.00 -8.20 -2.85
C GLU A 140 -4.73 -7.98 -1.52
N TYR A 141 -4.53 -6.80 -0.93
CA TYR A 141 -5.17 -6.38 0.31
C TYR A 141 -5.98 -5.12 0.04
N THR A 142 -7.30 -5.24 0.17
CA THR A 142 -8.24 -4.20 -0.23
C THR A 142 -8.86 -3.49 0.96
N ASP A 143 -9.30 -2.26 0.76
CA ASP A 143 -10.24 -1.62 1.70
C ASP A 143 -11.68 -2.16 1.49
N LYS A 144 -12.65 -1.52 2.15
CA LYS A 144 -14.06 -1.92 2.10
C LYS A 144 -14.73 -1.52 0.77
N GLU A 145 -14.16 -0.56 0.04
CA GLU A 145 -14.56 -0.13 -1.29
C GLU A 145 -13.98 -1.02 -2.40
N GLY A 146 -12.98 -1.84 -2.06
CA GLY A 146 -12.34 -2.78 -2.98
C GLY A 146 -11.04 -2.26 -3.60
N VAL A 147 -10.55 -1.09 -3.18
CA VAL A 147 -9.29 -0.50 -3.66
C VAL A 147 -8.12 -1.28 -3.08
N VAL A 148 -7.16 -1.70 -3.92
CA VAL A 148 -6.01 -2.52 -3.52
C VAL A 148 -4.89 -1.64 -2.95
N TRP A 149 -4.81 -1.49 -1.63
CA TRP A 149 -3.78 -0.63 -1.02
C TRP A 149 -2.41 -1.28 -0.86
N VAL A 150 -2.38 -2.61 -0.73
CA VAL A 150 -1.14 -3.40 -0.65
C VAL A 150 -1.25 -4.56 -1.63
N GLU A 151 -0.16 -4.81 -2.35
CA GLU A 151 0.03 -6.03 -3.15
C GLU A 151 1.32 -6.71 -2.72
N GLY A 152 1.23 -7.96 -2.26
CA GLY A 152 2.39 -8.80 -1.99
C GLY A 152 2.64 -9.77 -3.15
N ILE A 153 3.81 -9.72 -3.77
CA ILE A 153 4.21 -10.62 -4.86
C ILE A 153 5.31 -11.56 -4.38
N TRP A 154 4.94 -12.83 -4.23
CA TRP A 154 5.85 -13.90 -3.84
C TRP A 154 6.41 -14.61 -5.07
N ALA A 155 7.73 -14.54 -5.25
CA ALA A 155 8.43 -15.11 -6.40
C ALA A 155 9.07 -16.47 -6.02
N GLN A 156 8.40 -17.57 -6.37
CA GLN A 156 8.87 -18.91 -6.02
C GLN A 156 10.17 -19.25 -6.75
N GLY A 157 11.18 -19.69 -5.99
CA GLY A 157 12.50 -20.10 -6.48
C GLY A 157 13.47 -18.95 -6.74
N VAL A 158 13.05 -17.69 -6.59
CA VAL A 158 13.87 -16.51 -6.91
C VAL A 158 14.74 -16.09 -5.72
N GLY A 159 15.99 -15.67 -6.00
CA GLY A 159 16.98 -15.24 -5.00
C GLY A 159 16.98 -13.73 -4.74
N HIS A 160 18.15 -13.18 -4.36
CA HIS A 160 18.33 -11.74 -4.14
C HIS A 160 18.90 -11.04 -5.38
N SER A 161 18.27 -10.01 -5.94
CA SER A 161 16.88 -9.58 -5.70
C SER A 161 15.92 -10.28 -6.66
N VAL A 162 14.62 -10.17 -6.40
CA VAL A 162 13.62 -10.38 -7.45
C VAL A 162 13.94 -9.44 -8.62
N PRO A 163 13.98 -9.93 -9.88
CA PRO A 163 14.19 -9.06 -11.04
C PRO A 163 13.12 -7.98 -11.12
N ALA A 164 13.53 -6.75 -11.38
CA ALA A 164 12.60 -5.64 -11.55
C ALA A 164 11.62 -5.94 -12.71
N ASN A 165 10.34 -5.68 -12.48
CA ASN A 165 9.29 -5.80 -13.48
C ASN A 165 8.65 -4.43 -13.67
N LEU A 166 9.16 -3.70 -14.67
CA LEU A 166 8.76 -2.31 -14.93
C LEU A 166 7.28 -2.23 -15.28
N SER A 167 6.79 -3.07 -16.18
CA SER A 167 5.38 -3.04 -16.59
C SER A 167 4.41 -3.29 -15.43
N ALA A 168 4.74 -4.20 -14.51
CA ALA A 168 3.92 -4.43 -13.32
C ALA A 168 4.02 -3.28 -12.29
N SER A 169 5.17 -2.61 -12.19
CA SER A 169 5.35 -1.45 -11.31
C SER A 169 4.69 -0.19 -11.87
N GLU A 170 4.75 0.00 -13.19
CA GLU A 170 4.09 1.09 -13.92
C GLU A 170 2.57 0.94 -13.80
N ALA A 171 2.03 -0.26 -14.05
CA ALA A 171 0.61 -0.54 -13.85
C ALA A 171 0.15 -0.25 -12.41
N TRP A 172 0.96 -0.63 -11.41
CA TRP A 172 0.68 -0.34 -10.00
C TRP A 172 0.63 1.17 -9.70
N ALA A 173 1.50 1.95 -10.33
CA ALA A 173 1.50 3.40 -10.19
C ALA A 173 0.35 4.08 -10.96
N GLU A 174 0.01 3.57 -12.14
CA GLU A 174 -1.04 4.11 -13.02
C GLU A 174 -2.45 3.84 -12.50
N GLU A 175 -2.70 2.68 -11.89
CA GLU A 175 -4.03 2.32 -11.35
C GLU A 175 -4.55 3.37 -10.36
N MET A 176 -3.66 3.94 -9.53
CA MET A 176 -4.03 5.05 -8.65
C MET A 176 -4.46 6.30 -9.39
N MET A 177 -3.69 6.68 -10.41
CA MET A 177 -3.98 7.89 -11.16
C MET A 177 -5.30 7.76 -11.92
N ALA A 178 -5.62 6.54 -12.40
CA ALA A 178 -6.89 6.25 -13.03
C ALA A 178 -8.07 6.30 -12.04
N GLU A 179 -7.91 5.73 -10.83
CA GLU A 179 -8.94 5.80 -9.78
C GLU A 179 -9.18 7.24 -9.31
N GLU A 180 -8.12 8.03 -9.12
CA GLU A 180 -8.24 9.46 -8.78
C GLU A 180 -8.97 10.24 -9.87
N MET A 181 -8.61 10.02 -11.14
CA MET A 181 -9.25 10.68 -12.28
C MET A 181 -10.73 10.30 -12.43
N MET A 182 -11.07 9.02 -12.27
CA MET A 182 -12.47 8.57 -12.31
C MET A 182 -13.29 9.14 -11.14
N ALA A 183 -12.69 9.25 -9.95
CA ALA A 183 -13.36 9.86 -8.80
C ALA A 183 -13.60 11.36 -9.01
N GLU A 184 -12.65 12.09 -9.60
CA GLU A 184 -12.83 13.51 -9.96
C GLU A 184 -13.92 13.70 -11.01
N GLU A 185 -13.96 12.86 -12.05
CA GLU A 185 -14.99 12.89 -13.08
C GLU A 185 -16.37 12.63 -12.49
N MET A 186 -16.52 11.63 -11.62
CA MET A 186 -17.78 11.31 -10.95
C MET A 186 -18.27 12.46 -10.05
N MET A 187 -17.37 13.10 -9.29
CA MET A 187 -17.73 14.26 -8.46
C MET A 187 -18.15 15.46 -9.31
N ALA A 188 -17.50 15.67 -10.47
CA ALA A 188 -17.89 16.73 -11.40
C ALA A 188 -19.27 16.46 -12.00
N GLU A 189 -19.59 15.22 -12.37
CA GLU A 189 -20.91 14.84 -12.86
C GLU A 189 -22.00 15.01 -11.79
N GLU A 190 -21.74 14.64 -10.54
CA GLU A 190 -22.68 14.81 -9.43
C GLU A 190 -22.96 16.30 -9.15
N MET A 191 -21.92 17.14 -9.12
CA MET A 191 -22.07 18.59 -8.94
C MET A 191 -22.90 19.23 -10.07
N MET A 192 -22.66 18.83 -11.33
CA MET A 192 -23.46 19.31 -12.47
C MET A 192 -24.93 18.86 -12.38
N ALA A 193 -25.18 17.64 -11.88
CA ALA A 193 -26.54 17.14 -11.68
C ALA A 193 -27.26 17.91 -10.56
N GLU A 194 -26.60 18.19 -9.44
CA GLU A 194 -27.17 18.99 -8.35
C GLU A 194 -27.48 20.42 -8.79
N GLU A 195 -26.60 21.06 -9.57
CA GLU A 195 -26.82 22.41 -10.11
C GLU A 195 -28.04 22.43 -11.06
N MET A 196 -28.15 21.48 -11.99
CA MET A 196 -29.33 21.36 -12.85
C MET A 196 -30.63 21.15 -12.05
N MET A 197 -30.61 20.30 -11.02
CA MET A 197 -31.79 20.07 -10.18
C MET A 197 -32.19 21.33 -9.40
N ALA A 198 -31.22 22.12 -8.94
CA ALA A 198 -31.47 23.39 -8.26
C ALA A 198 -32.06 24.44 -9.21
N GLU A 199 -31.56 24.54 -10.44
CA GLU A 199 -32.10 25.45 -11.46
C GLU A 199 -33.53 25.08 -11.87
N GLU A 200 -33.83 23.79 -12.09
CA GLU A 200 -35.18 23.32 -12.40
C GLU A 200 -36.17 23.63 -11.26
N MET A 201 -35.78 23.38 -10.01
CA MET A 201 -36.61 23.68 -8.84
C MET A 201 -36.93 25.18 -8.72
N MET A 202 -35.95 26.06 -8.95
CA MET A 202 -36.18 27.50 -8.96
C MET A 202 -37.10 27.93 -10.11
N ALA A 203 -37.00 27.30 -11.29
CA ALA A 203 -37.88 27.58 -12.42
C ALA A 203 -39.34 27.16 -12.15
N GLU A 204 -39.57 26.05 -11.43
CA GLU A 204 -40.90 25.60 -11.04
C GLU A 204 -41.54 26.51 -9.98
N GLU A 205 -40.80 26.95 -8.96
CA GLU A 205 -41.30 27.92 -7.96
C GLU A 205 -41.72 29.25 -8.60
N MET A 206 -40.95 29.72 -9.59
CA MET A 206 -41.26 30.93 -10.35
C MET A 206 -42.52 30.81 -11.23
N ASN A 207 -42.86 29.61 -11.70
CA ASN A 207 -44.02 29.35 -12.55
C ASN A 207 -45.29 28.95 -11.77
N GLY A 208 -45.15 28.39 -10.55
CA GLY A 208 -46.27 27.94 -9.72
C GLY A 208 -46.99 29.03 -8.93
N GLY A 209 -46.45 30.26 -8.88
CA GLY A 209 -47.00 31.39 -8.12
C GLY A 209 -48.10 32.22 -8.80
N ARG A 210 -48.84 31.65 -9.77
CA ARG A 210 -49.91 32.36 -10.51
C ARG A 210 -51.31 31.90 -10.14
#